data_AF-A0A2R6AD95-F1
#
_entry.id   AF-A0A2R6AD95-F1
#
_cell.length_a   1.000
_cell.length_b   1.000
_cell.length_c   1.000
_cell.angle_alpha   90.00
_cell.angle_beta   90.00
_cell.angle_gamma   90.00
#
_symmetry.space_group_name_H-M   'P 1'
#
loop_
_entity.id
_entity.type
_entity.pdbx_description
1 polymer ?
#
loop_
_entity_poly.entity_id
_entity_poly.type
_entity_poly.pdbx_seq_one_letter_code
_entity_poly.pdbx_strand_id
1 'polypeptide(L)'
;MSVVFDRLPEEKKKLVSQIRAAIMELDKDILEQVRLHRIVYSKGFAMRDFAELVLERGKVVLRTLSRNYTKTIEIRSAEDIEKALQEAKLALLFV
;
A
#
# COMPACT_ATOMS: atom_id res chain seq x y z
N MET A 1 -5.88 -11.53 -8.93
CA MET A 1 -6.83 -10.42 -8.73
C MET A 1 -7.27 -10.43 -7.27
N SER A 2 -7.19 -9.31 -6.56
CA SER A 2 -7.69 -9.23 -5.19
C SER A 2 -9.19 -8.95 -5.25
N VAL A 3 -9.96 -9.98 -4.97
CA VAL A 3 -11.43 -10.00 -5.08
C VAL A 3 -12.10 -8.89 -4.26
N VAL A 4 -11.40 -8.35 -3.26
CA VAL A 4 -11.91 -7.33 -2.34
C VAL A 4 -11.87 -5.92 -2.92
N PHE A 5 -10.82 -5.55 -3.66
CA PHE A 5 -10.73 -4.22 -4.28
C PHE A 5 -11.59 -4.11 -5.55
N ASP A 6 -11.86 -5.24 -6.21
CA ASP A 6 -12.68 -5.32 -7.43
C ASP A 6 -14.16 -4.99 -7.17
N ARG A 7 -14.62 -5.04 -5.91
CA ARG A 7 -16.00 -4.72 -5.51
C ARG A 7 -16.21 -3.28 -5.06
N LEU A 8 -15.15 -2.46 -5.08
CA LEU A 8 -15.23 -1.07 -4.68
C LEU A 8 -15.92 -0.19 -5.74
N PRO A 9 -16.54 0.94 -5.33
CA PRO A 9 -16.95 1.99 -6.25
C PRO A 9 -15.78 2.45 -7.15
N GLU A 10 -16.07 2.91 -8.36
CA GLU A 10 -15.04 3.29 -9.35
C GLU A 10 -14.06 4.34 -8.82
N GLU A 11 -14.55 5.32 -8.06
CA GLU A 11 -13.70 6.35 -7.44
C GLU A 11 -12.64 5.73 -6.51
N LYS A 12 -13.03 4.76 -5.67
CA LYS A 12 -12.11 4.06 -4.78
C LYS A 12 -11.16 3.13 -5.55
N LYS A 13 -11.61 2.52 -6.64
CA LYS A 13 -10.73 1.74 -7.53
C LYS A 13 -9.65 2.60 -8.15
N LYS A 14 -9.97 3.83 -8.55
CA LYS A 14 -8.98 4.80 -9.05
C LYS A 14 -7.94 5.13 -7.98
N LEU A 15 -8.37 5.42 -6.75
CA LEU A 15 -7.45 5.68 -5.63
C LEU A 15 -6.52 4.48 -5.35
N VAL A 16 -7.07 3.26 -5.33
CA VAL A 16 -6.30 2.02 -5.16
C VAL A 16 -5.29 1.85 -6.29
N SER A 17 -5.69 2.07 -7.55
CA SER A 17 -4.78 1.97 -8.69
C SER A 17 -3.66 3.00 -8.64
N GLN A 18 -3.98 4.24 -8.24
CA GLN A 18 -3.01 5.32 -8.11
C GLN A 18 -1.96 5.01 -7.04
N ILE A 19 -2.40 4.60 -5.85
CA ILE A 19 -1.43 4.30 -4.79
C ILE A 19 -0.57 3.06 -5.11
N ARG A 20 -1.15 2.04 -5.76
CA ARG A 20 -0.39 0.87 -6.23
C ARG A 20 0.73 1.27 -7.18
N ALA A 21 0.40 2.05 -8.22
CA ALA A 21 1.38 2.53 -9.18
C ALA A 21 2.47 3.36 -8.49
N ALA A 22 2.06 4.30 -7.63
CA ALA A 22 2.99 5.19 -6.96
C ALA A 22 3.93 4.46 -5.97
N ILE A 23 3.46 3.40 -5.30
CA ILE A 23 4.34 2.58 -4.44
C ILE A 23 5.38 1.83 -5.28
N MET A 24 4.97 1.26 -6.42
CA MET A 24 5.89 0.56 -7.32
C MET A 24 6.95 1.48 -7.92
N GLU A 25 6.67 2.78 -8.03
CA GLU A 25 7.63 3.81 -8.48
C GLU A 25 8.65 4.23 -7.41
N LEU A 26 8.45 3.86 -6.13
CA LEU A 26 9.37 4.27 -5.05
C LEU A 26 10.76 3.64 -5.19
N ASP A 27 10.85 2.41 -5.69
CA ASP A 27 12.09 1.68 -5.89
C ASP A 27 11.87 0.50 -6.85
N LYS A 28 12.84 0.24 -7.73
CA LYS A 28 12.77 -0.80 -8.77
C LYS A 28 12.72 -2.23 -8.23
N ASP A 29 13.18 -2.45 -7.00
CA ASP A 29 13.26 -3.77 -6.36
C ASP A 29 12.01 -4.06 -5.50
N ILE A 30 10.96 -3.23 -5.62
CA ILE A 30 9.68 -3.44 -4.95
C ILE A 30 8.87 -4.51 -5.70
N LEU A 31 8.30 -5.42 -4.92
CA LEU A 31 7.42 -6.47 -5.39
C LEU A 31 6.03 -6.27 -4.81
N GLU A 32 5.01 -6.37 -5.67
CA GLU A 32 3.60 -6.37 -5.27
C GLU A 32 3.09 -7.81 -5.14
N GLN A 33 2.53 -8.13 -3.96
CA GLN A 33 1.87 -9.40 -3.68
C GLN A 33 0.38 -9.19 -3.46
N VAL A 34 -0.41 -9.46 -4.50
CA VAL A 34 -1.87 -9.36 -4.47
C VAL A 34 -2.47 -10.58 -3.77
N ARG A 35 -3.01 -10.39 -2.56
CA ARG A 35 -3.68 -11.43 -1.77
C ARG A 35 -5.19 -11.21 -1.77
N LEU A 36 -5.92 -12.20 -1.25
CA LEU A 36 -7.39 -12.22 -1.31
C LEU A 36 -8.04 -11.01 -0.62
N HIS A 37 -7.45 -10.51 0.48
CA HIS A 37 -7.99 -9.42 1.32
C HIS A 37 -7.08 -8.18 1.41
N ARG A 38 -5.89 -8.22 0.80
CA ARG A 38 -4.89 -7.16 0.91
C ARG A 38 -3.88 -7.23 -0.23
N ILE A 39 -3.13 -6.16 -0.43
CA ILE A 39 -1.95 -6.12 -1.29
C ILE A 39 -0.75 -5.85 -0.39
N VAL A 40 0.27 -6.68 -0.45
CA VAL A 40 1.49 -6.51 0.35
C VAL A 40 2.62 -6.06 -0.56
N TYR A 41 3.42 -5.11 -0.10
CA TYR A 41 4.61 -4.63 -0.80
C TYR A 41 5.85 -5.02 -0.02
N SER A 42 6.77 -5.64 -0.74
CA SER A 42 8.04 -6.14 -0.20
C SER A 42 9.20 -5.58 -1.01
N LYS A 43 10.39 -5.44 -0.41
CA LYS A 43 11.59 -4.99 -1.12
C LYS A 43 12.69 -6.05 -1.13
N GLY A 44 13.35 -6.17 -2.28
CA GLY A 44 14.58 -6.93 -2.46
C GLY A 44 14.41 -8.45 -2.43
N PHE A 45 15.53 -9.17 -2.61
CA PHE A 45 15.56 -10.64 -2.65
C PHE A 45 15.09 -11.32 -1.36
N ALA A 46 15.25 -10.64 -0.22
CA ALA A 46 14.80 -11.15 1.07
C ALA A 46 13.28 -11.03 1.28
N MET A 47 12.54 -10.45 0.31
CA MET A 47 11.09 -10.21 0.37
C MET A 47 10.64 -9.65 1.71
N ARG A 48 11.35 -8.62 2.17
CA ARG A 48 10.99 -7.98 3.44
C ARG A 48 9.81 -7.05 3.20
N ASP A 49 8.69 -7.37 3.84
CA ASP A 49 7.46 -6.59 3.77
C ASP A 49 7.65 -5.24 4.45
N PHE A 50 7.22 -4.17 3.78
CA PHE A 50 7.36 -2.80 4.31
C PHE A 50 6.04 -2.03 4.34
N ALA A 51 5.08 -2.42 3.49
CA ALA A 51 3.76 -1.83 3.49
C ALA A 51 2.70 -2.84 3.04
N GLU A 52 1.46 -2.62 3.45
CA GLU A 52 0.30 -3.30 2.91
C GLU A 52 -0.84 -2.31 2.65
N LEU A 53 -1.60 -2.57 1.60
CA LEU A 53 -2.88 -1.94 1.33
C LEU A 53 -3.98 -2.93 1.71
N VAL A 54 -4.85 -2.51 2.63
CA VAL A 54 -5.95 -3.32 3.15
C VAL A 54 -7.27 -2.59 2.95
N LEU A 55 -8.37 -3.33 2.90
CA LEU A 55 -9.71 -2.77 2.98
C LEU A 55 -10.28 -3.02 4.38
N GLU A 56 -10.42 -1.97 5.18
CA GLU A 56 -10.96 -2.07 6.54
C GLU A 56 -12.29 -1.34 6.64
N ARG A 57 -13.36 -2.06 7.00
CA ARG A 57 -14.71 -1.48 7.17
C ARG A 57 -15.14 -0.62 5.97
N GLY A 58 -14.76 -1.05 4.75
CA GLY A 58 -15.06 -0.34 3.49
C GLY A 58 -14.13 0.85 3.17
N LYS A 59 -13.07 1.05 3.95
CA LYS A 59 -12.08 2.11 3.77
C LYS A 59 -10.77 1.53 3.27
N VAL A 60 -10.16 2.20 2.29
CA VAL A 60 -8.84 1.83 1.79
C VAL A 60 -7.81 2.37 2.77
N VAL A 61 -6.94 1.50 3.27
CA VAL A 61 -5.97 1.86 4.30
C VAL A 61 -4.60 1.33 3.89
N LEU A 62 -3.59 2.19 3.95
CA LEU A 62 -2.19 1.79 3.84
C LEU A 62 -1.60 1.64 5.25
N ARG A 63 -0.89 0.53 5.48
CA ARG A 63 -0.19 0.26 6.72
C ARG A 63 1.27 -0.01 6.44
N THR A 64 2.17 0.55 7.23
CA THR A 64 3.58 0.21 7.18
C THR A 64 3.87 -1.01 8.06
N LEU A 65 4.76 -1.89 7.61
CA LEU A 65 5.05 -3.20 8.21
C LEU A 65 6.45 -3.31 8.83
N SER A 66 7.12 -2.18 9.08
CA SER A 66 8.44 -2.15 9.72
C SER A 66 8.35 -2.33 11.24
N ARG A 67 9.29 -3.10 11.80
CA ARG A 67 9.43 -3.32 13.26
C ARG A 67 9.63 -2.03 14.05
N ASN A 68 10.30 -1.05 13.45
CA ASN A 68 10.64 0.22 14.11
C ASN A 68 9.72 1.37 13.68
N TYR A 69 8.81 1.12 12.74
CA TYR A 69 7.97 2.16 12.17
C TYR A 69 6.64 1.60 11.66
N THR A 70 5.60 1.76 12.48
CA THR A 70 4.23 1.32 12.18
C THR A 70 3.31 2.53 12.13
N LYS A 71 2.76 2.77 10.95
CA LYS A 71 1.84 3.86 10.63
C LYS A 71 0.70 3.32 9.81
N THR A 72 -0.47 3.91 10.01
CA THR A 72 -1.72 3.51 9.34
C THR A 72 -2.41 4.76 8.83
N ILE A 73 -2.67 4.81 7.54
CA ILE A 73 -3.21 5.97 6.85
C ILE A 73 -4.42 5.54 6.06
N GLU A 74 -5.55 6.17 6.34
CA GLU A 74 -6.77 5.99 5.57
C GLU A 74 -6.70 6.87 4.32
N ILE A 75 -7.00 6.29 3.16
CA ILE A 75 -6.92 6.98 1.87
C ILE A 75 -8.33 7.41 1.47
N ARG A 76 -8.59 8.72 1.50
CA ARG A 76 -9.85 9.32 1.07
C ARG A 76 -9.66 10.29 -0.09
N SER A 77 -8.49 10.90 -0.20
CA SER A 77 -8.14 11.87 -1.24
C SER A 77 -6.75 11.65 -1.82
N ALA A 78 -6.39 12.44 -2.84
CA ALA A 78 -5.04 12.46 -3.40
C ALA A 78 -3.98 12.94 -2.37
N GLU A 79 -4.32 13.86 -1.49
CA GLU A 79 -3.41 14.31 -0.42
C GLU A 79 -3.08 13.17 0.56
N ASP A 80 -4.05 12.29 0.83
CA ASP A 80 -3.80 11.10 1.66
C ASP A 80 -2.90 10.09 0.94
N ILE A 81 -2.93 10.02 -0.39
CA ILE A 81 -2.00 9.21 -1.18
C ILE A 81 -0.58 9.74 -1.00
N GLU A 82 -0.36 11.05 -1.12
CA GLU A 82 0.97 11.64 -0.90
C GLU A 82 1.51 11.35 0.50
N LYS A 83 0.68 11.50 1.53
CA LYS A 83 1.05 11.15 2.92
C LYS A 83 1.36 9.65 3.05
N ALA A 84 0.52 8.79 2.49
CA ALA A 84 0.73 7.35 2.51
C ALA A 84 2.05 6.95 1.83
N LEU A 85 2.41 7.61 0.72
CA LEU A 85 3.67 7.38 0.03
C LEU A 85 4.87 7.85 0.84
N GLN A 86 4.80 9.01 1.49
CA GLN A 86 5.87 9.47 2.38
C GLN A 86 6.15 8.45 3.49
N GLU A 87 5.10 7.90 4.08
CA GLU A 87 5.20 6.99 5.22
C GLU A 87 5.66 5.59 4.75
N ALA A 88 5.22 5.13 3.57
CA ALA A 88 5.78 3.95 2.91
C ALA A 88 7.27 4.12 2.55
N LYS A 89 7.67 5.30 2.08
CA LYS A 89 9.08 5.63 1.80
C LYS A 89 9.94 5.62 3.06
N LEU A 90 9.41 6.12 4.18
CA LEU A 90 10.08 6.01 5.47
C LEU A 90 10.19 4.56 5.93
N ALA A 91 9.12 3.77 5.78
CA ALA A 91 9.14 2.34 6.12
C ALA A 91 10.20 1.57 5.32
N LEU A 92 10.38 1.91 4.04
CA LEU A 92 11.41 1.34 3.16
C LEU A 92 12.85 1.54 3.67
N LEU A 93 13.13 2.58 4.46
CA LEU A 93 14.47 2.80 5.02
C LEU A 93 14.85 1.77 6.10
N PHE A 94 13.87 1.02 6.62
CA PHE A 94 14.06 0.04 7.69
C PHE A 94 14.09 -1.41 7.18
N VAL A 95 14.15 -1.60 5.86
CA VAL A 95 13.90 -2.86 5.17
C VAL A 95 15.17 -3.29 4.44
#